data_AF-A0A255HJD6-F1
#
_entry.id   AF-A0A255HJD6-F1
#
_cell.length_a   1.000
_cell.length_b   1.000
_cell.length_c   1.000
_cell.angle_alpha   90.00
_cell.angle_beta   90.00
_cell.angle_gamma   90.00
#
_symmetry.space_group_name_H-M   'P 1'
#
loop_
_entity.id
_entity.type
_entity.pdbx_description
1 polymer ?
#
loop_
_entity_poly.entity_id
_entity_poly.type
_entity_poly.pdbx_seq_one_letter_code
_entity_poly.pdbx_strand_id
1 'polypeptide(L)'
;MASRDDMIAQEHRVLLSAYGRAQARCSEHMAVQAAQVARIAALEAQLMRTRAQVVIRDTKLALVREQLAELTAAAPGLPTRVKLARRVEWLAERVQELMRELLRLQCKPVVSDKPAVAHKLLAGVREKAVLYVGHFPGQGAGKEASEAIEQAGGRFLHHALGGDGFDDVAALEASLVAADLVICQTGCVSHDAYWRVHDHCKRTGKQCVLVDQPQAMYFVRKEALAGQV
;
A
#
# COMPACT_ATOMS: atom_id res chain seq x y z
N MET A 1 -35.08 107.42 -4.81
CA MET A 1 -35.51 106.55 -5.93
C MET A 1 -34.26 105.88 -6.45
N ALA A 2 -34.17 104.55 -6.43
CA ALA A 2 -32.99 103.86 -6.97
C ALA A 2 -32.87 104.16 -8.48
N SER A 3 -31.65 104.37 -8.98
CA SER A 3 -31.44 104.60 -10.41
C SER A 3 -31.78 103.31 -11.17
N ARG A 4 -32.24 103.45 -12.42
CA ARG A 4 -32.52 102.31 -13.30
C ARG A 4 -31.31 101.40 -13.46
N ASP A 5 -30.12 101.96 -13.42
CA ASP A 5 -28.85 101.24 -13.52
C ASP A 5 -28.59 100.36 -12.28
N ASP A 6 -28.94 100.84 -11.08
CA ASP A 6 -28.80 100.07 -9.84
C ASP A 6 -29.74 98.84 -9.83
N MET A 7 -30.95 99.01 -10.38
CA MET A 7 -31.92 97.92 -10.52
C MET A 7 -31.42 96.86 -11.51
N ILE A 8 -30.89 97.27 -12.66
CA ILE A 8 -30.32 96.33 -13.66
C ILE A 8 -29.13 95.58 -13.06
N ALA A 9 -28.24 96.28 -12.34
CA ALA A 9 -27.08 95.65 -11.69
C ALA A 9 -27.50 94.64 -10.60
N GLN A 10 -28.61 94.90 -9.89
CA GLN A 10 -29.17 93.97 -8.91
C GLN A 10 -29.76 92.72 -9.58
N GLU A 11 -30.59 92.87 -10.62
CA GLU A 11 -31.15 91.74 -11.37
C GLU A 11 -30.06 90.89 -12.02
N HIS A 12 -29.04 91.53 -12.59
CA HIS A 12 -27.91 90.82 -13.17
C HIS A 12 -27.16 89.97 -12.14
N ARG A 13 -26.94 90.49 -10.91
CA ARG A 13 -26.34 89.71 -9.81
C ARG A 13 -27.22 88.53 -9.39
N VAL A 14 -28.53 88.73 -9.31
CA VAL A 14 -29.48 87.64 -8.99
C VAL A 14 -29.40 86.54 -10.06
N LEU A 15 -29.44 86.92 -11.34
CA LEU A 15 -29.33 86.00 -12.47
C LEU A 15 -28.00 85.24 -12.49
N LEU A 16 -26.86 85.93 -12.31
CA LEU A 16 -25.55 85.28 -12.24
C LEU A 16 -25.47 84.26 -11.09
N SER A 17 -26.04 84.60 -9.92
CA SER A 17 -26.07 83.68 -8.79
C SER A 17 -26.93 82.44 -9.08
N ALA A 18 -28.08 82.62 -9.74
CA ALA A 18 -28.99 81.54 -10.09
C ALA A 18 -28.37 80.64 -11.16
N TYR A 19 -27.72 81.23 -12.16
CA TYR A 19 -26.96 80.51 -13.18
C TYR A 19 -25.81 79.71 -12.56
N GLY A 20 -25.01 80.31 -11.67
CA GLY A 20 -23.94 79.60 -10.97
C GLY A 20 -24.44 78.40 -10.16
N ARG A 21 -25.58 78.55 -9.46
CA ARG A 21 -26.23 77.42 -8.75
C ARG A 21 -26.70 76.33 -9.72
N ALA A 22 -27.30 76.70 -10.85
CA ALA A 22 -27.72 75.72 -11.86
C ALA A 22 -26.53 75.00 -12.48
N GLN A 23 -25.47 75.74 -12.82
CA GLN A 23 -24.22 75.20 -13.35
C GLN A 23 -23.57 74.22 -12.37
N ALA A 24 -23.50 74.58 -11.08
CA ALA A 24 -22.96 73.70 -10.04
C ALA A 24 -23.73 72.38 -9.96
N ARG A 25 -25.07 72.43 -9.90
CA ARG A 25 -25.91 71.21 -9.91
C ARG A 25 -25.71 70.37 -11.16
N CYS A 26 -25.63 70.99 -12.33
CA CYS A 26 -25.36 70.27 -13.57
C CYS A 26 -23.98 69.61 -13.56
N SER A 27 -22.94 70.32 -13.10
CA SER A 27 -21.59 69.75 -13.01
C SER A 27 -21.51 68.59 -12.02
N GLU A 28 -22.21 68.68 -10.89
CA GLU A 28 -22.30 67.60 -9.90
C GLU A 28 -23.01 66.39 -10.50
N HIS A 29 -24.15 66.59 -11.17
CA HIS A 29 -24.87 65.52 -11.84
C HIS A 29 -24.03 64.84 -12.93
N MET A 30 -23.29 65.62 -13.74
CA MET A 30 -22.37 65.07 -14.75
C MET A 30 -21.24 64.26 -14.10
N ALA A 31 -20.66 64.73 -13.00
CA ALA A 31 -19.61 64.00 -12.28
C ALA A 31 -20.11 62.66 -11.72
N VAL A 32 -21.31 62.66 -11.12
CA VAL A 32 -21.95 61.43 -10.63
C VAL A 32 -22.24 60.46 -11.77
N GLN A 33 -22.78 60.94 -12.89
CA GLN A 33 -23.05 60.10 -14.06
C GLN A 33 -21.77 59.53 -14.66
N ALA A 34 -20.71 60.32 -14.77
CA ALA A 34 -19.40 59.84 -15.26
C ALA A 34 -18.84 58.73 -14.37
N ALA A 35 -18.94 58.88 -13.04
CA ALA A 35 -18.53 57.86 -12.09
C ALA A 35 -19.38 56.58 -12.21
N GLN A 36 -20.69 56.71 -12.43
CA GLN A 36 -21.58 55.56 -12.65
C GLN A 36 -21.23 54.81 -13.94
N VAL A 37 -21.01 55.51 -15.05
CA VAL A 37 -20.61 54.90 -16.33
C VAL A 37 -19.28 54.16 -16.19
N ALA A 38 -18.30 54.76 -15.50
CA ALA A 38 -17.01 54.11 -15.22
C ALA A 38 -17.19 52.83 -14.38
N ARG A 39 -18.08 52.86 -13.38
CA ARG A 39 -18.40 51.68 -12.55
C ARG A 39 -19.08 50.58 -13.36
N ILE A 40 -20.04 50.92 -14.20
CA ILE A 40 -20.74 49.94 -15.06
C ILE A 40 -19.73 49.28 -16.00
N ALA A 41 -18.89 50.06 -16.67
CA ALA A 41 -17.85 49.51 -17.55
C ALA A 41 -16.88 48.58 -16.81
N ALA A 42 -16.49 48.90 -15.57
CA ALA A 42 -15.63 48.05 -14.76
C ALA A 42 -16.33 46.72 -14.38
N LEU A 43 -17.61 46.76 -14.01
CA LEU A 43 -18.40 45.57 -13.69
C LEU A 43 -18.63 44.69 -14.92
N GLU A 44 -18.92 45.30 -16.08
CA GLU A 44 -19.05 44.58 -17.35
C GLU A 44 -17.76 43.86 -17.73
N ALA A 45 -16.61 44.52 -17.55
CA ALA A 45 -15.30 43.90 -17.77
C ALA A 45 -15.05 42.72 -16.81
N GLN A 46 -15.41 42.85 -15.53
CA GLN A 46 -15.30 41.76 -14.55
C GLN A 46 -16.23 40.58 -14.90
N LEU A 47 -17.46 40.87 -15.32
CA LEU A 47 -18.43 39.88 -15.73
C LEU A 47 -17.98 39.16 -17.01
N MET A 48 -17.37 39.86 -17.98
CA MET A 48 -16.79 39.23 -19.16
C MET A 48 -15.61 38.31 -18.79
N ARG A 49 -14.70 38.75 -17.91
CA ARG A 49 -13.56 37.93 -17.44
C ARG A 49 -14.03 36.66 -16.73
N THR A 50 -15.00 36.79 -15.81
CA THR A 50 -15.52 35.64 -15.06
C THR A 50 -16.27 34.68 -15.98
N ARG A 51 -17.08 35.17 -16.93
CA ARG A 51 -17.71 34.32 -17.96
C ARG A 51 -16.67 33.57 -18.80
N ALA A 52 -15.60 34.25 -19.23
CA ALA A 52 -14.53 33.59 -19.98
C ALA A 52 -13.86 32.46 -19.16
N GLN A 53 -13.61 32.68 -17.86
CA GLN A 53 -13.06 31.65 -16.98
C GLN A 53 -13.98 30.43 -16.85
N VAL A 54 -15.30 30.64 -16.76
CA VAL A 54 -16.29 29.55 -16.73
C VAL A 54 -16.25 28.77 -18.03
N VAL A 55 -16.31 29.44 -19.19
CA VAL A 55 -16.24 28.78 -20.51
C VAL A 55 -14.95 27.95 -20.66
N ILE A 56 -13.80 28.48 -20.22
CA ILE A 56 -12.53 27.73 -20.26
C ILE A 56 -12.57 26.49 -19.36
N ARG A 57 -13.19 26.58 -18.19
CA ARG A 57 -13.30 25.43 -17.27
C ARG A 57 -14.26 24.38 -17.82
N ASP A 58 -15.41 24.80 -18.32
CA ASP A 58 -16.44 23.91 -18.85
C ASP A 58 -15.96 23.18 -20.11
N THR A 59 -15.22 23.86 -20.99
CA THR A 59 -14.62 23.23 -22.18
C THR A 59 -13.57 22.19 -21.79
N LYS A 60 -12.69 22.48 -20.82
CA LYS A 60 -11.73 21.51 -20.29
C LYS A 60 -12.42 20.29 -19.67
N LEU A 61 -13.49 20.54 -18.91
CA LEU A 61 -14.24 19.49 -18.25
C LEU A 61 -15.04 18.63 -19.25
N ALA A 62 -15.58 19.22 -20.31
CA ALA A 62 -16.19 18.50 -21.42
C ALA A 62 -15.16 17.59 -22.12
N LEU A 63 -13.97 18.11 -22.42
CA LEU A 63 -12.89 17.33 -23.03
C LEU A 63 -12.48 16.13 -22.16
N VAL A 64 -12.28 16.33 -20.85
CA VAL A 64 -11.92 15.22 -19.94
C VAL A 64 -13.04 14.18 -19.85
N ARG A 65 -14.31 14.59 -19.90
CA ARG A 65 -15.45 13.65 -19.93
C ARG A 65 -15.47 12.81 -21.20
N GLU A 66 -15.17 13.42 -22.34
CA GLU A 66 -15.08 12.72 -23.62
C GLU A 66 -13.93 11.71 -23.60
N GLN A 67 -12.73 12.12 -23.15
CA GLN A 67 -11.58 11.21 -22.99
C GLN A 67 -11.90 10.05 -22.03
N LEU A 68 -12.60 10.32 -20.93
CA LEU A 68 -13.03 9.25 -20.01
C LEU A 68 -14.02 8.30 -20.68
N ALA A 69 -14.98 8.83 -21.44
CA ALA A 69 -15.93 8.02 -22.20
C ALA A 69 -15.20 7.12 -23.22
N GLU A 70 -14.23 7.67 -23.97
CA GLU A 70 -13.38 6.90 -24.90
C GLU A 70 -12.60 5.79 -24.19
N LEU A 71 -11.96 6.09 -23.06
CA LEU A 71 -11.21 5.09 -22.29
C LEU A 71 -12.13 3.99 -21.73
N THR A 72 -13.31 4.35 -21.24
CA THR A 72 -14.29 3.36 -20.77
C THR A 72 -14.84 2.49 -21.89
N ALA A 73 -15.06 3.07 -23.08
CA ALA A 73 -15.48 2.34 -24.28
C ALA A 73 -14.37 1.43 -24.83
N ALA A 74 -13.10 1.85 -24.75
CA ALA A 74 -11.94 1.03 -25.12
C ALA A 74 -11.72 -0.15 -24.14
N ALA A 75 -12.20 -0.04 -22.90
CA ALA A 75 -12.00 -1.05 -21.86
C ALA A 75 -13.30 -1.42 -21.09
N PRO A 76 -14.33 -1.95 -21.77
CA PRO A 76 -15.66 -2.19 -21.17
C PRO A 76 -15.66 -3.22 -20.03
N GLY A 77 -14.66 -4.11 -19.98
CA GLY A 77 -14.52 -5.14 -18.94
C GLY A 77 -13.68 -4.73 -17.72
N LEU A 78 -13.05 -3.54 -17.75
CA LEU A 78 -12.14 -3.09 -16.68
C LEU A 78 -12.75 -3.10 -15.26
N PRO A 79 -13.96 -2.55 -15.01
CA PRO A 79 -14.51 -2.54 -13.65
C PRO A 79 -14.75 -3.95 -13.11
N THR A 80 -15.17 -4.89 -13.97
CA THR A 80 -15.35 -6.29 -13.59
C THR A 80 -14.00 -6.96 -13.30
N ARG A 81 -12.97 -6.70 -14.11
CA ARG A 81 -11.62 -7.23 -13.89
C ARG A 81 -11.01 -6.71 -12.59
N VAL A 82 -11.21 -5.43 -12.26
CA VAL A 82 -10.75 -4.85 -10.97
C VAL A 82 -11.48 -5.50 -9.79
N LYS A 83 -12.80 -5.71 -9.87
CA LYS A 83 -13.56 -6.42 -8.83
C LYS A 83 -13.09 -7.87 -8.67
N LEU A 84 -12.85 -8.55 -9.78
CA LEU A 84 -12.36 -9.93 -9.78
C LEU A 84 -10.96 -10.02 -9.19
N ALA A 85 -10.04 -9.12 -9.55
CA ALA A 85 -8.69 -9.08 -9.00
C ALA A 85 -8.71 -8.94 -7.47
N ARG A 86 -9.49 -8.00 -6.94
CA ARG A 86 -9.69 -7.84 -5.49
C ARG A 86 -10.28 -9.10 -4.83
N ARG A 87 -11.18 -9.79 -5.52
CA ARG A 87 -11.79 -11.03 -5.00
C ARG A 87 -10.79 -12.18 -4.99
N VAL A 88 -9.93 -12.28 -6.01
CA VAL A 88 -8.85 -13.26 -6.09
C VAL A 88 -7.82 -13.02 -5.00
N GLU A 89 -7.42 -11.76 -4.78
CA GLU A 89 -6.53 -11.37 -3.67
C GLU A 89 -7.12 -11.83 -2.32
N TRP A 90 -8.39 -11.49 -2.06
CA TRP A 90 -9.06 -11.91 -0.82
C TRP A 90 -9.15 -13.44 -0.66
N LEU A 91 -9.48 -14.16 -1.74
CA LEU A 91 -9.55 -15.61 -1.71
C LEU A 91 -8.18 -16.24 -1.46
N ALA A 92 -7.11 -15.68 -2.04
CA ALA A 92 -5.75 -16.14 -1.82
C ALA A 92 -5.34 -15.98 -0.36
N GLU A 93 -5.61 -14.82 0.25
CA GLU A 93 -5.39 -14.59 1.68
C GLU A 93 -6.16 -15.60 2.55
N ARG A 94 -7.43 -15.83 2.23
CA ARG A 94 -8.29 -16.75 2.98
C ARG A 94 -7.81 -18.20 2.86
N VAL A 95 -7.38 -18.63 1.68
CA VAL A 95 -6.81 -19.97 1.47
C VAL A 95 -5.52 -20.11 2.26
N GLN A 96 -4.64 -19.10 2.24
CA GLN A 96 -3.42 -19.12 3.05
C GLN A 96 -3.72 -19.20 4.54
N GLU A 97 -4.70 -18.46 5.04
CA GLU A 97 -5.15 -18.52 6.44
C GLU A 97 -5.63 -19.93 6.81
N LEU A 98 -6.56 -20.49 6.03
CA LEU A 98 -7.10 -21.84 6.27
C LEU A 98 -6.00 -22.91 6.17
N MET A 99 -5.05 -22.77 5.23
CA MET A 99 -3.91 -23.66 5.15
C MET A 99 -3.04 -23.60 6.41
N ARG A 100 -2.80 -22.40 6.96
CA ARG A 100 -2.07 -22.24 8.23
C ARG A 100 -2.84 -22.89 9.38
N GLU A 101 -4.15 -22.72 9.44
CA GLU A 101 -5.00 -23.37 10.46
C GLU A 101 -4.97 -24.90 10.36
N LEU A 102 -5.10 -25.45 9.15
CA LEU A 102 -5.01 -26.90 8.93
C LEU A 102 -3.63 -27.43 9.33
N LEU A 103 -2.55 -26.70 9.01
CA LEU A 103 -1.21 -27.07 9.43
C LEU A 103 -1.05 -27.04 10.94
N ARG A 104 -1.57 -26.01 11.62
CA ARG A 104 -1.59 -25.95 13.09
C ARG A 104 -2.31 -27.14 13.71
N LEU A 105 -3.43 -27.57 13.13
CA LEU A 105 -4.19 -28.72 13.63
C LEU A 105 -3.53 -30.06 13.31
N GLN A 106 -2.80 -30.18 12.19
CA GLN A 106 -2.07 -31.39 11.80
C GLN A 106 -0.75 -31.54 12.55
N CYS A 107 -0.11 -30.43 12.94
CA CYS A 107 1.06 -30.42 13.80
C CYS A 107 0.65 -30.79 15.23
N LYS A 108 0.82 -32.05 15.63
CA LYS A 108 0.80 -32.42 17.05
C LYS A 108 2.01 -31.77 17.74
N PRO A 109 1.83 -30.82 18.67
CA PRO A 109 2.95 -30.31 19.44
C PRO A 109 3.44 -31.42 20.37
N VAL A 110 4.69 -31.84 20.21
CA VAL A 110 5.36 -32.66 21.23
C VAL A 110 5.86 -31.70 22.30
N VAL A 111 5.03 -31.36 23.27
CA VAL A 111 5.49 -30.61 24.43
C VAL A 111 6.22 -31.59 25.34
N SER A 112 7.55 -31.50 25.40
CA SER A 112 8.38 -32.33 26.28
C SER A 112 8.88 -31.51 27.46
N ASP A 113 8.08 -31.45 28.52
CA ASP A 113 8.54 -31.04 29.85
C ASP A 113 9.48 -32.12 30.42
N LYS A 114 10.81 -31.97 30.21
CA LYS A 114 11.89 -32.40 31.14
C LYS A 114 13.30 -32.18 30.55
N PRO A 115 14.24 -31.56 31.30
CA PRO A 115 15.56 -31.16 30.79
C PRO A 115 16.62 -32.28 30.69
N ALA A 116 16.35 -33.50 31.17
CA ALA A 116 17.33 -34.59 31.16
C ALA A 116 17.49 -35.30 29.79
N VAL A 117 16.65 -34.97 28.80
CA VAL A 117 16.62 -35.66 27.49
C VAL A 117 17.60 -35.04 26.47
N ALA A 118 18.08 -33.82 26.71
CA ALA A 118 18.88 -33.02 25.76
C ALA A 118 20.18 -33.72 25.28
N HIS A 119 20.90 -34.42 26.16
CA HIS A 119 22.14 -35.09 25.77
C HIS A 119 21.95 -36.34 24.90
N LYS A 120 20.78 -36.99 24.95
CA LYS A 120 20.48 -38.19 24.14
C LYS A 120 19.84 -37.85 22.78
N LEU A 121 19.42 -36.60 22.60
CA LEU A 121 18.92 -36.01 21.34
C LEU A 121 20.07 -35.62 20.40
N LEU A 122 21.16 -35.08 20.95
CA LEU A 122 22.34 -34.62 20.18
C LEU A 122 23.10 -35.79 19.50
N ALA A 123 23.05 -37.00 20.07
CA ALA A 123 23.72 -38.17 19.51
C ALA A 123 23.14 -38.65 18.17
N GLY A 124 21.87 -38.33 17.87
CA GLY A 124 21.22 -38.71 16.60
C GLY A 124 21.35 -37.71 15.46
N VAL A 125 21.97 -36.56 15.74
CA VAL A 125 22.24 -35.45 14.79
C VAL A 125 23.67 -35.48 14.27
N ARG A 126 24.57 -36.23 14.95
CA ARG A 126 25.92 -36.50 14.46
C ARG A 126 25.85 -37.04 13.04
N GLU A 127 26.57 -36.39 12.13
CA GLU A 127 26.68 -36.72 10.70
C GLU A 127 25.45 -36.44 9.82
N LYS A 128 24.37 -35.85 10.35
CA LYS A 128 23.17 -35.53 9.56
C LYS A 128 23.11 -34.08 9.11
N ALA A 129 22.62 -33.85 7.91
CA ALA A 129 22.39 -32.50 7.37
C ALA A 129 20.96 -32.01 7.68
N VAL A 130 20.83 -30.88 8.37
CA VAL A 130 19.55 -30.26 8.73
C VAL A 130 19.36 -28.98 7.92
N LEU A 131 18.33 -28.93 7.07
CA LEU A 131 17.97 -27.74 6.29
C LEU A 131 16.90 -26.93 7.00
N TYR A 132 17.20 -25.68 7.31
CA TYR A 132 16.22 -24.68 7.73
C TYR A 132 15.75 -23.85 6.53
N VAL A 133 14.44 -23.86 6.29
CA VAL A 133 13.78 -23.08 5.24
C VAL A 133 12.95 -22.00 5.91
N GLY A 134 13.35 -20.75 5.75
CA GLY A 134 12.66 -19.59 6.33
C GLY A 134 13.45 -18.30 6.28
N HIS A 135 12.81 -17.20 6.62
CA HIS A 135 13.49 -15.92 6.74
C HIS A 135 14.21 -15.87 8.09
N PHE A 136 15.53 -15.69 8.09
CA PHE A 136 16.29 -15.39 9.29
C PHE A 136 16.24 -13.87 9.51
N PRO A 137 15.46 -13.32 10.46
CA PRO A 137 15.76 -11.97 10.92
C PRO A 137 17.08 -12.07 11.70
N GLY A 138 18.03 -11.19 11.39
CA GLY A 138 19.40 -11.20 11.89
C GLY A 138 19.59 -11.03 13.42
N GLN A 139 18.65 -11.47 14.26
CA GLN A 139 18.77 -11.59 15.72
C GLN A 139 17.63 -12.50 16.24
N GLY A 140 17.96 -13.73 16.66
CA GLY A 140 17.02 -14.67 17.29
C GLY A 140 17.29 -16.16 17.04
N ALA A 141 16.45 -17.00 17.65
CA ALA A 141 16.54 -18.46 17.87
C ALA A 141 16.95 -19.38 16.70
N GLY A 142 17.08 -18.86 15.48
CA GLY A 142 17.75 -19.56 14.38
C GLY A 142 19.26 -19.74 14.59
N LYS A 143 19.96 -18.75 15.16
CA LYS A 143 21.41 -18.88 15.46
C LYS A 143 21.67 -19.92 16.54
N GLU A 144 20.87 -19.90 17.60
CA GLU A 144 20.96 -20.87 18.71
C GLU A 144 20.74 -22.30 18.22
N ALA A 145 19.81 -22.50 17.28
CA ALA A 145 19.59 -23.80 16.68
C ALA A 145 20.70 -24.22 15.71
N SER A 146 21.25 -23.31 14.92
CA SER A 146 22.42 -23.58 14.07
C SER A 146 23.62 -23.99 14.92
N GLU A 147 23.92 -23.23 15.96
CA GLU A 147 25.01 -23.51 16.90
C GLU A 147 24.78 -24.82 17.65
N ALA A 148 23.55 -25.10 18.08
CA ALA A 148 23.22 -26.37 18.73
C ALA A 148 23.36 -27.58 17.79
N ILE A 149 23.01 -27.45 16.51
CA ILE A 149 23.14 -28.51 15.49
C ILE A 149 24.61 -28.77 15.17
N GLU A 150 25.42 -27.72 15.02
CA GLU A 150 26.85 -27.83 14.76
C GLU A 150 27.61 -28.37 15.98
N GLN A 151 27.27 -27.92 17.19
CA GLN A 151 27.80 -28.46 18.45
C GLN A 151 27.42 -29.92 18.67
N ALA A 152 26.29 -30.38 18.10
CA ALA A 152 25.90 -31.77 18.08
C ALA A 152 26.72 -32.62 17.09
N GLY A 153 27.45 -32.00 16.15
CA GLY A 153 28.15 -32.67 15.06
C GLY A 153 27.30 -32.89 13.80
N GLY A 154 26.20 -32.17 13.64
CA GLY A 154 25.39 -32.13 12.41
C GLY A 154 25.81 -30.98 11.48
N ARG A 155 25.38 -31.04 10.21
CA ARG A 155 25.62 -29.99 9.21
C ARG A 155 24.37 -29.13 9.06
N PHE A 156 24.46 -27.85 9.41
CA PHE A 156 23.35 -26.92 9.21
C PHE A 156 23.36 -26.35 7.78
N LEU A 157 22.20 -26.38 7.12
CA LEU A 157 21.96 -25.73 5.83
C LEU A 157 20.85 -24.70 6.02
N HIS A 158 21.01 -23.53 5.42
CA HIS A 158 20.02 -22.46 5.51
C HIS A 158 19.63 -21.96 4.13
N HIS A 159 18.32 -21.87 3.88
CA HIS A 159 17.80 -21.22 2.69
C HIS A 159 16.88 -20.07 3.10
N ALA A 160 17.36 -18.84 2.88
CA ALA A 160 16.62 -17.61 3.13
C ALA A 160 15.58 -17.44 2.02
N LEU A 161 14.29 -17.47 2.36
CA LEU A 161 13.26 -17.18 1.36
C LEU A 161 13.26 -15.68 1.04
N GLY A 162 13.57 -15.35 -0.21
CA GLY A 162 13.57 -13.97 -0.70
C GLY A 162 14.04 -13.73 -2.14
N GLY A 163 14.40 -14.76 -2.92
CA GLY A 163 14.83 -14.62 -4.31
C GLY A 163 13.88 -15.29 -5.30
N ASP A 164 13.19 -14.52 -6.14
CA ASP A 164 12.26 -15.03 -7.17
C ASP A 164 12.99 -15.59 -8.41
N GLY A 165 14.26 -15.98 -8.27
CA GLY A 165 15.13 -16.41 -9.36
C GLY A 165 15.08 -17.91 -9.61
N PHE A 166 15.15 -18.34 -10.87
CA PHE A 166 15.26 -19.75 -11.25
C PHE A 166 16.49 -20.45 -10.61
N ASP A 167 17.58 -19.72 -10.39
CA ASP A 167 18.78 -20.23 -9.72
C ASP A 167 18.54 -20.51 -8.23
N ASP A 168 17.66 -19.76 -7.57
CA ASP A 168 17.31 -19.94 -6.15
C ASP A 168 16.50 -21.24 -5.95
N VAL A 169 15.69 -21.60 -6.95
CA VAL A 169 14.91 -22.85 -6.98
C VAL A 169 15.84 -24.08 -7.08
N ALA A 170 16.82 -24.04 -7.98
CA ALA A 170 17.77 -25.13 -8.14
C ALA A 170 18.67 -25.31 -6.90
N ALA A 171 19.08 -24.19 -6.28
CA ALA A 171 19.83 -24.20 -5.03
C ALA A 171 19.02 -24.78 -3.85
N LEU A 172 17.71 -24.48 -3.79
CA LEU A 172 16.80 -25.05 -2.80
C LEU A 172 16.63 -26.56 -2.98
N GLU A 173 16.44 -27.03 -4.21
CA GLU A 173 16.33 -28.47 -4.49
C GLU A 173 17.60 -29.24 -4.16
N ALA A 174 18.78 -28.70 -4.50
CA ALA A 174 20.06 -29.30 -4.13
C ALA A 174 20.23 -29.38 -2.60
N SER A 175 19.82 -28.34 -1.88
CA SER A 175 19.85 -28.30 -0.42
C SER A 175 18.86 -29.31 0.19
N LEU A 176 17.69 -29.48 -0.42
CA LEU A 176 16.70 -30.49 -0.01
C LEU A 176 17.21 -31.91 -0.21
N VAL A 177 17.91 -32.19 -1.32
CA VAL A 177 18.51 -33.50 -1.61
C VAL A 177 19.63 -33.81 -0.62
N ALA A 178 20.43 -32.82 -0.23
CA ALA A 178 21.53 -32.99 0.72
C ALA A 178 21.07 -33.13 2.19
N ALA A 179 19.85 -32.73 2.53
CA ALA A 179 19.34 -32.75 3.91
C ALA A 179 18.70 -34.09 4.30
N ASP A 180 18.98 -34.55 5.52
CA ASP A 180 18.31 -35.69 6.16
C ASP A 180 17.06 -35.27 6.94
N LEU A 181 17.03 -34.01 7.39
CA LEU A 181 15.94 -33.38 8.13
C LEU A 181 15.68 -31.98 7.58
N VAL A 182 14.41 -31.64 7.36
CA VAL A 182 13.99 -30.31 6.93
C VAL A 182 13.14 -29.65 8.01
N ILE A 183 13.49 -28.43 8.39
CA ILE A 183 12.75 -27.57 9.31
C ILE A 183 12.20 -26.40 8.50
N CYS A 184 10.87 -26.26 8.46
CA CYS A 184 10.21 -25.19 7.73
C CYS A 184 9.51 -24.25 8.72
N GLN A 185 9.67 -22.93 8.58
CA GLN A 185 8.96 -21.96 9.40
C GLN A 185 7.56 -21.69 8.83
N THR A 186 6.53 -21.53 9.68
CA THR A 186 5.13 -21.25 9.22
C THR A 186 4.96 -19.93 8.46
N GLY A 187 5.98 -19.06 8.43
CA GLY A 187 6.04 -17.84 7.61
C GLY A 187 6.41 -18.07 6.14
N CYS A 188 6.78 -19.28 5.73
CA CYS A 188 7.24 -19.62 4.38
C CYS A 188 6.13 -19.87 3.35
N VAL A 189 4.86 -19.78 3.76
CA VAL A 189 3.69 -20.22 2.97
C VAL A 189 3.36 -19.26 1.81
N SER A 190 3.91 -18.05 1.80
CA SER A 190 3.57 -17.02 0.81
C SER A 190 4.24 -17.18 -0.56
N HIS A 191 5.29 -18.01 -0.69
CA HIS A 191 6.18 -17.97 -1.86
C HIS A 191 6.53 -19.36 -2.43
N ASP A 192 5.54 -20.21 -2.75
CA ASP A 192 5.67 -21.57 -3.37
C ASP A 192 6.59 -22.60 -2.65
N ALA A 193 7.49 -22.17 -1.76
CA ALA A 193 8.58 -22.93 -1.21
C ALA A 193 8.09 -23.97 -0.22
N TYR A 194 7.09 -23.63 0.59
CA TYR A 194 6.45 -24.58 1.49
C TYR A 194 5.91 -25.81 0.74
N TRP A 195 5.13 -25.61 -0.33
CA TRP A 195 4.55 -26.71 -1.09
C TRP A 195 5.63 -27.57 -1.76
N ARG A 196 6.67 -26.94 -2.30
CA ARG A 196 7.80 -27.66 -2.92
C ARG A 196 8.55 -28.50 -1.90
N VAL A 197 8.85 -27.93 -0.73
CA VAL A 197 9.50 -28.65 0.39
C VAL A 197 8.60 -29.80 0.88
N HIS A 198 7.32 -29.54 1.11
CA HIS A 198 6.36 -30.54 1.58
C HIS A 198 6.20 -31.69 0.58
N ASP A 199 6.06 -31.39 -0.70
CA ASP A 199 5.91 -32.40 -1.75
C ASP A 199 7.20 -33.21 -1.95
N HIS A 200 8.37 -32.56 -1.89
CA HIS A 200 9.66 -33.25 -1.90
C HIS A 200 9.79 -34.21 -0.71
N CYS A 201 9.51 -33.75 0.51
CA CYS A 201 9.62 -34.58 1.72
C CYS A 201 8.62 -35.75 1.69
N LYS A 202 7.40 -35.52 1.20
CA LYS A 202 6.38 -36.57 1.02
C LYS A 202 6.81 -37.63 0.00
N ARG A 203 7.38 -37.22 -1.15
CA ARG A 203 7.83 -38.14 -2.20
C ARG A 203 9.10 -38.91 -1.84
N THR A 204 10.01 -38.29 -1.10
CA THR A 204 11.31 -38.87 -0.72
C THR A 204 11.30 -39.56 0.64
N GLY A 205 10.25 -39.38 1.44
CA GLY A 205 10.16 -39.92 2.80
C GLY A 205 11.06 -39.20 3.81
N LYS A 206 11.64 -38.05 3.45
CA LYS A 206 12.50 -37.25 4.34
C LYS A 206 11.70 -36.67 5.50
N GLN A 207 12.34 -36.61 6.67
CA GLN A 207 11.69 -36.07 7.86
C GLN A 207 11.54 -34.56 7.71
N CYS A 208 10.30 -34.06 7.78
CA CYS A 208 9.99 -32.63 7.69
C CYS A 208 9.23 -32.19 8.95
N VAL A 209 9.68 -31.11 9.58
CA VAL A 209 9.05 -30.51 10.76
C VAL A 209 8.69 -29.06 10.46
N LEU A 210 7.42 -28.72 10.66
CA LEU A 210 6.94 -27.35 10.54
C LEU A 210 6.95 -26.68 11.92
N VAL A 211 7.53 -25.49 12.00
CA VAL A 211 7.78 -24.76 13.26
C VAL A 211 7.14 -23.38 13.19
N ASP A 212 6.22 -23.07 14.11
CA ASP A 212 5.48 -21.78 14.13
C ASP A 212 6.31 -20.64 14.76
N GLN A 213 7.20 -20.96 15.69
CA GLN A 213 8.12 -20.02 16.34
C GLN A 213 9.52 -20.63 16.43
N PRO A 214 10.60 -19.87 16.13
CA PRO A 214 11.97 -20.40 16.08
C PRO A 214 12.47 -20.92 17.44
N GLN A 215 11.77 -20.60 18.53
CA GLN A 215 12.03 -21.09 19.89
C GLN A 215 11.66 -22.57 20.10
N ALA A 216 10.92 -23.20 19.18
CA ALA A 216 10.51 -24.60 19.27
C ALA A 216 11.52 -25.58 18.60
N MET A 217 12.79 -25.21 18.45
CA MET A 217 13.83 -26.07 17.85
C MET A 217 14.43 -27.09 18.84
N TYR A 218 13.58 -27.89 19.50
CA TYR A 218 14.03 -29.00 20.35
C TYR A 218 13.39 -30.33 19.92
N PHE A 219 13.64 -30.77 18.68
CA PHE A 219 13.06 -32.03 18.17
C PHE A 219 14.03 -32.87 17.35
N VAL A 220 14.44 -34.03 17.89
CA VAL A 220 14.85 -35.21 17.11
C VAL A 220 14.51 -36.50 17.85
N ARG A 221 13.60 -37.32 17.28
CA ARG A 221 13.70 -38.80 17.34
C ARG A 221 12.83 -39.51 16.31
N LYS A 222 13.48 -40.36 15.52
CA LYS A 222 13.09 -41.75 15.20
C LYS A 222 14.41 -42.54 15.32
N GLU A 223 14.54 -43.65 16.03
CA GLU A 223 13.66 -44.80 16.12
C GLU A 223 13.77 -45.46 17.51
N ALA A 224 12.63 -45.88 18.07
CA ALA A 224 12.54 -46.94 19.07
C ALA A 224 11.10 -47.46 19.10
N LEU A 225 10.64 -48.08 17.99
CA LEU A 225 9.40 -48.85 17.91
C LEU A 225 9.41 -49.76 16.66
N ALA A 226 10.55 -50.38 16.38
CA ALA A 226 10.66 -51.56 15.53
C ALA A 226 11.45 -52.61 16.32
N GLY A 227 10.76 -53.26 17.27
CA GLY A 227 11.36 -54.25 18.16
C GLY A 227 10.52 -54.48 19.41
N GLN A 228 9.25 -54.87 19.24
CA GLN A 228 8.43 -55.59 20.23
C GLN A 228 7.09 -55.97 19.59
N VAL A 229 7.09 -57.06 18.82
CA VAL A 229 6.21 -58.24 18.96
C VAL A 229 7.04 -59.44 18.52
#